data_AF-A0A924AGM7-F1
#
_entry.id   AF-A0A924AGM7-F1
#
_cell.length_a   1.000
_cell.length_b   1.000
_cell.length_c   1.000
_cell.angle_alpha   90.00
_cell.angle_beta   90.00
_cell.angle_gamma   90.00
#
_symmetry.space_group_name_H-M   'P 1'
#
loop_
_entity.id
_entity.type
_entity.pdbx_description
1 polymer ?
#
loop_
_entity_poly.entity_id
_entity_poly.type
_entity_poly.pdbx_seq_one_letter_code
_entity_poly.pdbx_strand_id
1 'polypeptide(L)'
;LVDGDFKGGMKRETIEKNLLLSPATNNNFSIKDNFDEIPFEVRFQDYIMNVKEMIKADKNGVFYLKLVESGGGTRHEHYLKSGEVVNIHNILFSLNKFTKGAININTEAENYTIQTPFDGDFMRMADKLKGKVTQNATENLMLRSLYNVGGAQFVFPEVAIKGVQGFVSNNDYKDKKTDDALVVKLIAEGKEKEVTLVGSKGKMGEPQSFKFGNLEYTFFYGSKVYTLPFSVKLNDFIAEKYAGTEKSYSAFESKVTVNDNGKKFDARIFMNNVLDYKGYRLFQASFDEDEKGTVLSMNHDFWGTWITYIGYFFLYFGMMAILFTKFSRFADIKRKLENVKIKKAKLITILLLFLSFGGFAQHNNHQGLPTEKQVDSLINVFNVSETHAANFGKLVIQDEKGRMKPINTFSSELLRKVSKSDTYNEMNSDQVFLSMCRIPQAWYNVPLIYLKSGNDSIRKIIGVKSDAKYAALINFFDEKGNYKLGKYLGESSRAMVQNQFQKDFTETDK
;
A
#
# COMPACT_ATOMS: atom_id res chain seq x y z
N LEU A 1 19.12 -0.94 -25.11
CA LEU A 1 19.03 -1.04 -26.59
C LEU A 1 20.35 -0.57 -27.17
N VAL A 2 20.82 -1.24 -28.21
CA VAL A 2 22.03 -0.86 -28.95
C VAL A 2 21.66 -0.75 -30.43
N ASP A 3 21.93 0.40 -31.00
CA ASP A 3 21.66 0.76 -32.39
C ASP A 3 22.99 0.93 -33.14
N GLY A 4 23.07 0.37 -34.34
CA GLY A 4 24.25 0.49 -35.19
C GLY A 4 23.97 0.03 -36.62
N ASP A 5 24.89 0.34 -37.53
CA ASP A 5 24.85 -0.22 -38.87
C ASP A 5 25.32 -1.68 -38.79
N PHE A 6 24.51 -2.62 -39.27
CA PHE A 6 24.85 -4.04 -39.30
C PHE A 6 24.51 -4.61 -40.67
N LYS A 7 25.55 -4.96 -41.43
CA LYS A 7 25.45 -5.49 -42.82
C LYS A 7 24.71 -4.54 -43.78
N GLY A 8 24.98 -3.24 -43.70
CA GLY A 8 24.48 -2.23 -44.66
C GLY A 8 23.06 -1.72 -44.36
N GLY A 9 22.65 -1.76 -43.10
CA GLY A 9 21.35 -1.29 -42.64
C GLY A 9 21.34 -1.07 -41.13
N MET A 10 20.66 -0.02 -40.68
CA MET A 10 20.52 0.29 -39.26
C MET A 10 19.68 -0.78 -38.56
N LYS A 11 20.26 -1.44 -37.55
CA LYS A 11 19.61 -2.46 -36.73
C LYS A 11 19.67 -2.11 -35.25
N ARG A 12 18.68 -2.62 -34.51
CA ARG A 12 18.54 -2.47 -33.07
C ARG A 12 18.60 -3.83 -32.38
N GLU A 13 19.47 -3.95 -31.39
CA GLU A 13 19.48 -5.06 -30.46
C GLU A 13 18.87 -4.66 -29.11
N THR A 14 18.05 -5.56 -28.56
CA THR A 14 17.33 -5.34 -27.30
C THR A 14 17.79 -6.34 -26.26
N ILE A 15 18.40 -5.83 -25.18
CA ILE A 15 18.86 -6.61 -24.04
C ILE A 15 18.04 -6.20 -22.82
N GLU A 16 17.55 -7.19 -22.10
CA GLU A 16 16.68 -7.00 -20.94
C GLU A 16 17.19 -7.82 -19.75
N LYS A 17 17.09 -7.26 -18.55
CA LYS A 17 17.45 -7.97 -17.31
C LYS A 17 16.47 -7.62 -16.21
N ASN A 18 15.90 -8.67 -15.59
CA ASN A 18 15.07 -8.51 -14.41
C ASN A 18 15.97 -8.20 -13.21
N LEU A 19 15.64 -7.14 -12.48
CA LEU A 19 16.44 -6.65 -11.34
C LEU A 19 15.55 -6.52 -10.10
N LEU A 20 16.10 -6.94 -8.96
CA LEU A 20 15.58 -6.67 -7.63
C LEU A 20 16.63 -5.85 -6.90
N LEU A 21 16.38 -4.54 -6.77
CA LEU A 21 17.32 -3.59 -6.18
C LEU A 21 16.82 -3.15 -4.81
N SER A 22 17.72 -3.00 -3.86
CA SER A 22 17.42 -2.43 -2.55
C SER A 22 18.66 -1.75 -1.97
N PRO A 23 18.52 -0.60 -1.28
CA PRO A 23 19.65 0.02 -0.59
C PRO A 23 20.18 -0.84 0.57
N ALA A 24 19.37 -1.78 1.06
CA ALA A 24 19.72 -2.66 2.17
C ALA A 24 20.43 -3.95 1.72
N THR A 25 20.55 -4.19 0.41
CA THR A 25 21.19 -5.40 -0.14
C THR A 25 22.41 -5.03 -0.99
N ASN A 26 23.33 -5.99 -1.13
CA ASN A 26 24.47 -5.84 -2.04
C ASN A 26 23.99 -6.03 -3.48
N ASN A 27 23.67 -4.92 -4.15
CA ASN A 27 23.31 -4.92 -5.55
C ASN A 27 24.59 -5.07 -6.39
N ASN A 28 24.60 -6.01 -7.32
CA ASN A 28 25.67 -6.13 -8.31
C ASN A 28 25.12 -6.84 -9.55
N PHE A 29 25.38 -6.26 -10.72
CA PHE A 29 25.19 -6.95 -11.98
C PHE A 29 26.16 -6.41 -13.03
N SER A 30 26.47 -7.26 -13.99
CA SER A 30 27.10 -6.89 -15.26
C SER A 30 26.30 -7.52 -16.40
N ILE A 31 26.27 -6.82 -17.53
CA ILE A 31 25.73 -7.27 -18.82
C ILE A 31 26.85 -7.09 -19.82
N LYS A 32 27.34 -8.19 -20.39
CA LYS A 32 28.38 -8.20 -21.43
C LYS A 32 27.76 -8.70 -22.71
N ASP A 33 27.93 -7.98 -23.79
CA ASP A 33 27.43 -8.37 -25.11
C ASP A 33 28.30 -7.77 -26.23
N ASN A 34 28.00 -8.12 -27.47
CA ASN A 34 28.68 -7.61 -28.65
C ASN A 34 27.70 -7.26 -29.79
N PHE A 35 27.82 -6.05 -30.33
CA PHE A 35 27.04 -5.63 -31.49
C PHE A 35 27.99 -5.28 -32.64
N ASP A 36 27.82 -5.90 -33.81
CA ASP A 36 28.69 -5.72 -34.98
C ASP A 36 30.19 -5.83 -34.65
N GLU A 37 30.58 -6.91 -33.94
CA GLU A 37 31.96 -7.16 -33.46
C GLU A 37 32.50 -6.15 -32.44
N ILE A 38 31.72 -5.15 -32.03
CA ILE A 38 32.08 -4.18 -30.99
C ILE A 38 31.60 -4.72 -29.63
N PRO A 39 32.51 -5.16 -28.74
CA PRO A 39 32.12 -5.60 -27.40
C PRO A 39 31.80 -4.40 -26.51
N PHE A 40 30.75 -4.57 -25.69
CA PHE A 40 30.41 -3.61 -24.65
C PHE A 40 30.01 -4.31 -23.35
N GLU A 41 30.20 -3.59 -22.24
CA GLU A 41 29.83 -4.04 -20.91
C GLU A 41 29.09 -2.94 -20.16
N VAL A 42 27.92 -3.26 -19.60
CA VAL A 42 27.17 -2.39 -18.69
C VAL A 42 27.29 -2.96 -17.29
N ARG A 43 27.95 -2.22 -16.39
CA ARG A 43 28.14 -2.58 -14.98
C ARG A 43 27.25 -1.74 -14.08
N PHE A 44 26.70 -2.37 -13.05
CA PHE A 44 26.13 -1.68 -11.91
C PHE A 44 27.18 -0.80 -11.23
N GLN A 45 26.78 0.41 -10.84
CA GLN A 45 27.63 1.31 -10.06
C GLN A 45 26.95 1.71 -8.75
N ASP A 46 25.71 2.20 -8.80
CA ASP A 46 24.98 2.63 -7.60
C ASP A 46 23.47 2.53 -7.79
N TYR A 47 22.73 2.45 -6.67
CA TYR A 47 21.27 2.50 -6.65
C TYR A 47 20.81 3.42 -5.52
N ILE A 48 20.07 4.46 -5.90
CA ILE A 48 19.58 5.50 -4.99
C ILE A 48 18.06 5.41 -4.98
N MET A 49 17.50 5.10 -3.82
CA MET A 49 16.05 5.00 -3.64
C MET A 49 15.43 6.37 -3.38
N ASN A 50 14.23 6.60 -3.92
CA ASN A 50 13.39 7.78 -3.69
C ASN A 50 14.15 9.09 -3.92
N VAL A 51 14.54 9.32 -5.16
CA VAL A 51 15.47 10.39 -5.53
C VAL A 51 14.84 11.77 -5.57
N LYS A 52 15.61 12.73 -5.08
CA LYS A 52 15.40 14.17 -5.30
C LYS A 52 16.55 14.70 -6.13
N GLU A 53 16.23 15.59 -7.06
CA GLU A 53 17.24 16.28 -7.85
C GLU A 53 18.11 17.16 -6.94
N MET A 54 19.42 17.03 -7.12
CA MET A 54 20.41 17.87 -6.45
C MET A 54 21.56 18.15 -7.40
N ILE A 55 22.06 19.38 -7.39
CA ILE A 55 23.24 19.72 -8.18
C ILE A 55 24.48 19.31 -7.39
N LYS A 56 25.29 18.42 -7.97
CA LYS A 56 26.58 18.04 -7.43
C LYS A 56 27.64 18.99 -7.97
N ALA A 57 28.40 19.62 -7.08
CA ALA A 57 29.42 20.59 -7.47
C ALA A 57 30.50 19.96 -8.37
N ASP A 58 30.75 20.58 -9.52
CA ASP A 58 31.75 20.17 -10.51
C ASP A 58 32.35 21.43 -11.16
N LYS A 59 33.68 21.54 -11.15
CA LYS A 59 34.41 22.66 -11.73
C LYS A 59 34.20 22.80 -13.23
N ASN A 60 33.90 21.71 -13.93
CA ASN A 60 33.63 21.66 -15.36
C ASN A 60 32.13 21.68 -15.70
N GLY A 61 31.27 21.74 -14.69
CA GLY A 61 29.81 21.75 -14.84
C GLY A 61 29.25 23.08 -15.35
N VAL A 62 27.92 23.15 -15.41
CA VAL A 62 27.17 24.36 -15.78
C VAL A 62 26.65 25.03 -14.50
N PHE A 63 26.42 26.34 -14.52
CA PHE A 63 25.78 27.01 -13.40
C PHE A 63 24.31 26.62 -13.29
N TYR A 64 23.90 26.25 -12.09
CA TYR A 64 22.52 26.03 -11.72
C TYR A 64 22.13 26.94 -10.56
N LEU A 65 20.93 27.50 -10.62
CA LEU A 65 20.37 28.31 -9.53
C LEU A 65 19.08 27.67 -9.01
N LYS A 66 19.04 27.40 -7.71
CA LYS A 66 17.86 26.82 -7.06
C LYS A 66 16.77 27.88 -6.92
N LEU A 67 15.57 27.56 -7.39
CA LEU A 67 14.36 28.36 -7.28
C LEU A 67 13.33 27.57 -6.46
N VAL A 68 12.76 28.20 -5.45
CA VAL A 68 11.67 27.63 -4.65
C VAL A 68 10.46 28.51 -4.84
N GLU A 69 9.34 27.93 -5.25
CA GLU A 69 8.11 28.66 -5.52
C GLU A 69 6.90 28.04 -4.82
N SER A 70 5.84 28.83 -4.71
CA SER A 70 4.58 28.40 -4.09
C SER A 70 3.41 28.51 -5.06
N GLY A 71 3.35 27.61 -6.04
CA GLY A 71 2.16 27.36 -6.85
C GLY A 71 1.12 26.52 -6.10
N GLY A 72 -0.16 26.95 -6.12
CA GLY A 72 -1.28 26.12 -5.63
C GLY A 72 -1.32 25.83 -4.11
N GLY A 73 -0.54 26.56 -3.30
CA GLY A 73 -0.48 26.39 -1.84
C GLY A 73 0.53 25.34 -1.36
N THR A 74 1.28 24.71 -2.26
CA THR A 74 2.38 23.79 -1.94
C THR A 74 3.73 24.37 -2.34
N ARG A 75 4.81 23.92 -1.69
CA ARG A 75 6.19 24.33 -2.00
C ARG A 75 6.75 23.44 -3.11
N HIS A 76 7.22 24.04 -4.19
CA HIS A 76 7.90 23.36 -5.30
C HIS A 76 9.35 23.85 -5.40
N GLU A 77 10.26 22.94 -5.73
CA GLU A 77 11.69 23.24 -5.91
C GLU A 77 12.08 22.96 -7.36
N HIS A 78 12.83 23.89 -7.96
CA HIS A 78 13.31 23.83 -9.33
C HIS A 78 14.80 24.23 -9.38
N TYR A 79 15.52 23.75 -10.39
CA TYR A 79 16.86 24.22 -10.70
C TYR A 79 16.87 24.88 -12.09
N LEU A 80 17.20 26.16 -12.14
CA LEU A 80 17.39 26.89 -13.40
C LEU A 80 18.79 26.59 -13.93
N LYS A 81 18.90 26.09 -15.16
CA LYS A 81 20.18 25.82 -15.83
C LYS A 81 20.62 27.04 -16.64
N SER A 82 21.91 27.40 -16.53
CA SER A 82 22.49 28.53 -17.25
C SER A 82 22.37 28.32 -18.77
N GLY A 83 21.86 29.33 -19.48
CA GLY A 83 21.64 29.29 -20.93
C GLY A 83 20.26 28.76 -21.36
N GLU A 84 19.43 28.31 -20.42
CA GLU A 84 18.09 27.77 -20.70
C GLU A 84 16.98 28.67 -20.17
N VAL A 85 15.78 28.50 -20.74
CA VAL A 85 14.55 29.19 -20.33
C VAL A 85 13.56 28.13 -19.88
N VAL A 86 13.02 28.27 -18.68
CA VAL A 86 12.10 27.32 -18.07
C VAL A 86 10.76 28.02 -17.85
N ASN A 87 9.66 27.35 -18.19
CA ASN A 87 8.31 27.83 -17.88
C ASN A 87 7.84 27.18 -16.58
N ILE A 88 7.54 28.01 -15.57
CA ILE A 88 7.05 27.59 -14.26
C ILE A 88 5.74 28.34 -14.02
N HIS A 89 4.62 27.61 -13.99
CA HIS A 89 3.28 28.16 -13.79
C HIS A 89 2.92 29.36 -14.71
N ASN A 90 3.24 29.26 -16.00
CA ASN A 90 3.05 30.29 -17.03
C ASN A 90 3.94 31.54 -16.88
N ILE A 91 4.96 31.48 -16.03
CA ILE A 91 6.01 32.50 -15.95
C ILE A 91 7.31 31.91 -16.47
N LEU A 92 7.95 32.63 -17.39
CA LEU A 92 9.24 32.23 -17.94
C LEU A 92 10.35 32.72 -17.01
N PHE A 93 11.27 31.82 -16.66
CA PHE A 93 12.50 32.12 -15.94
C PHE A 93 13.70 31.79 -16.84
N SER A 94 14.72 32.63 -16.82
CA SER A 94 15.98 32.37 -17.53
C SER A 94 17.18 32.65 -16.64
N LEU A 95 18.24 31.86 -16.82
CA LEU A 95 19.51 32.04 -16.11
C LEU A 95 20.63 32.33 -17.14
N ASN A 96 21.31 33.46 -16.99
CA ASN A 96 22.41 33.92 -17.85
C ASN A 96 22.07 33.97 -19.35
N LYS A 97 20.78 34.09 -19.69
CA LYS A 97 20.30 34.24 -21.06
C LYS A 97 19.13 35.21 -21.10
N PHE A 98 19.42 36.42 -21.53
CA PHE A 98 18.37 37.42 -21.68
C PHE A 98 17.29 36.93 -22.65
N THR A 99 16.05 36.90 -22.16
CA THR A 99 14.86 36.46 -22.87
C THR A 99 13.75 37.46 -22.60
N LYS A 100 13.24 38.08 -23.67
CA LYS A 100 12.16 39.07 -23.57
C LYS A 100 10.90 38.42 -23.01
N GLY A 101 10.30 39.02 -21.99
CA GLY A 101 9.10 38.50 -21.34
C GLY A 101 9.35 37.42 -20.28
N ALA A 102 10.61 37.09 -19.99
CA ALA A 102 11.00 36.22 -18.88
C ALA A 102 11.52 37.03 -17.69
N ILE A 103 11.45 36.44 -16.49
CA ILE A 103 12.24 36.85 -15.33
C ILE A 103 13.68 36.39 -15.60
N ASN A 104 14.54 37.37 -15.87
CA ASN A 104 15.93 37.15 -16.23
C ASN A 104 16.81 37.26 -14.99
N ILE A 105 17.56 36.20 -14.70
CA ILE A 105 18.56 36.18 -13.65
C ILE A 105 19.94 36.11 -14.28
N ASN A 106 20.83 37.01 -13.88
CA ASN A 106 22.22 36.98 -14.33
C ASN A 106 23.15 36.84 -13.11
N THR A 107 23.97 35.78 -13.15
CA THR A 107 24.94 35.40 -12.12
C THR A 107 26.39 35.56 -12.59
N GLU A 108 26.62 36.05 -13.82
CA GLU A 108 27.96 36.27 -14.40
C GLU A 108 28.53 37.64 -14.04
N ALA A 109 27.69 38.60 -13.62
CA ALA A 109 28.11 39.89 -13.11
C ALA A 109 28.67 39.79 -11.67
N GLU A 110 29.47 40.77 -11.23
CA GLU A 110 30.04 40.81 -9.87
C GLU A 110 28.98 40.65 -8.76
N ASN A 111 27.77 41.16 -9.01
CA ASN A 111 26.59 40.93 -8.18
C ASN A 111 25.51 40.27 -9.02
N TYR A 112 24.74 39.36 -8.42
CA TYR A 112 23.60 38.76 -9.10
C TYR A 112 22.56 39.84 -9.39
N THR A 113 22.00 39.81 -10.59
CA THR A 113 20.95 40.76 -11.00
C THR A 113 19.70 40.04 -11.43
N ILE A 114 18.57 40.71 -11.25
CA ILE A 114 17.24 40.26 -11.66
C ILE A 114 16.57 41.35 -12.49
N GLN A 115 15.92 40.94 -13.58
CA GLN A 115 15.10 41.81 -14.41
C GLN A 115 13.77 41.11 -14.69
N THR A 116 12.67 41.74 -14.33
CA THR A 116 11.33 41.15 -14.40
C THR A 116 10.48 41.86 -15.45
N PRO A 117 9.59 41.15 -16.16
CA PRO A 117 8.66 41.78 -17.11
C PRO A 117 7.41 42.36 -16.42
N PHE A 118 7.34 42.28 -15.09
CA PHE A 118 6.22 42.73 -14.26
C PHE A 118 6.74 43.53 -13.07
N ASP A 119 5.96 44.48 -12.59
CA ASP A 119 6.20 45.11 -11.28
C ASP A 119 5.94 44.13 -10.15
N GLY A 120 6.59 44.36 -9.01
CA GLY A 120 6.36 43.58 -7.81
C GLY A 120 7.14 44.10 -6.61
N ASP A 121 7.27 43.24 -5.60
CA ASP A 121 8.05 43.52 -4.41
C ASP A 121 8.86 42.31 -3.97
N PHE A 122 9.82 42.56 -3.08
CA PHE A 122 10.50 41.50 -2.37
C PHE A 122 10.62 41.81 -0.89
N MET A 123 10.67 40.75 -0.08
CA MET A 123 10.93 40.84 1.35
C MET A 123 11.92 39.77 1.79
N ARG A 124 12.98 40.19 2.50
CA ARG A 124 13.91 39.28 3.15
C ARG A 124 13.48 39.04 4.59
N MET A 125 13.16 37.79 4.92
CA MET A 125 12.59 37.44 6.23
C MET A 125 13.55 37.68 7.41
N ALA A 126 14.86 37.54 7.17
CA ALA A 126 15.87 37.61 8.22
C ALA A 126 15.95 38.99 8.90
N ASP A 127 15.88 40.07 8.12
CA ASP A 127 16.03 41.45 8.58
C ASP A 127 14.81 42.33 8.23
N LYS A 128 13.76 41.74 7.66
CA LYS A 128 12.56 42.42 7.16
C LYS A 128 12.87 43.50 6.12
N LEU A 129 14.00 43.40 5.42
CA LEU A 129 14.32 44.29 4.33
C LEU A 129 13.25 44.14 3.24
N LYS A 130 12.66 45.25 2.82
CA LYS A 130 11.68 45.30 1.74
C LYS A 130 12.20 46.16 0.61
N GLY A 131 11.96 45.73 -0.62
CA GLY A 131 12.22 46.52 -1.81
C GLY A 131 11.10 46.32 -2.83
N LYS A 132 11.08 47.18 -3.84
CA LYS A 132 10.22 47.04 -5.01
C LYS A 132 11.05 46.53 -6.17
N VAL A 133 10.39 45.78 -7.05
CA VAL A 133 10.96 45.35 -8.33
C VAL A 133 10.22 46.08 -9.43
N THR A 134 10.94 46.88 -10.21
CA THR A 134 10.35 47.71 -11.27
C THR A 134 10.36 46.97 -12.61
N GLN A 135 9.25 47.03 -13.34
CA GLN A 135 9.11 46.39 -14.64
C GLN A 135 10.25 46.76 -15.60
N ASN A 136 10.88 45.74 -16.17
CA ASN A 136 12.00 45.79 -17.12
C ASN A 136 13.27 46.49 -16.63
N ALA A 137 13.34 46.91 -15.37
CA ALA A 137 14.56 47.45 -14.78
C ALA A 137 15.47 46.30 -14.31
N THR A 138 16.79 46.49 -14.48
CA THR A 138 17.78 45.57 -13.94
C THR A 138 18.13 46.00 -12.53
N GLU A 139 17.85 45.14 -11.56
CA GLU A 139 18.07 45.40 -10.13
C GLU A 139 18.97 44.31 -9.53
N ASN A 140 19.53 44.57 -8.34
CA ASN A 140 20.33 43.56 -7.63
C ASN A 140 19.42 42.45 -7.08
N LEU A 141 19.77 41.20 -7.36
CA LEU A 141 19.07 40.05 -6.83
C LEU A 141 19.44 39.83 -5.37
N MET A 142 18.47 40.07 -4.50
CA MET A 142 18.56 39.75 -3.08
C MET A 142 18.20 38.27 -2.85
N LEU A 143 19.21 37.42 -2.65
CA LEU A 143 19.01 36.01 -2.26
C LEU A 143 18.26 35.89 -0.93
N ARG A 144 17.61 34.74 -0.72
CA ARG A 144 16.80 34.42 0.47
C ARG A 144 15.68 35.43 0.75
N SER A 145 15.22 36.11 -0.30
CA SER A 145 14.10 37.03 -0.26
C SER A 145 12.92 36.43 -1.02
N LEU A 146 11.72 36.60 -0.47
CA LEU A 146 10.46 36.23 -1.13
C LEU A 146 10.10 37.34 -2.10
N TYR A 147 10.08 37.02 -3.39
CA TYR A 147 9.63 37.89 -4.48
C TYR A 147 8.17 37.60 -4.77
N ASN A 148 7.35 38.65 -4.83
CA ASN A 148 5.99 38.59 -5.34
C ASN A 148 5.93 39.37 -6.65
N VAL A 149 6.02 38.67 -7.78
CA VAL A 149 6.12 39.29 -9.11
C VAL A 149 5.26 38.52 -10.10
N GLY A 150 4.44 39.23 -10.88
CA GLY A 150 3.60 38.61 -11.92
C GLY A 150 2.61 37.57 -11.41
N GLY A 151 2.20 37.66 -10.14
CA GLY A 151 1.31 36.68 -9.49
C GLY A 151 2.01 35.42 -8.94
N ALA A 152 3.32 35.27 -9.14
CA ALA A 152 4.10 34.20 -8.51
C ALA A 152 4.83 34.67 -7.25
N GLN A 153 4.96 33.72 -6.31
CA GLN A 153 5.74 33.89 -5.08
C GLN A 153 6.92 32.93 -5.11
N PHE A 154 8.14 33.46 -5.13
CA PHE A 154 9.34 32.63 -5.26
C PHE A 154 10.55 33.17 -4.50
N VAL A 155 11.51 32.27 -4.23
CA VAL A 155 12.73 32.53 -3.45
C VAL A 155 13.91 31.84 -4.12
N PHE A 156 15.06 32.51 -4.14
CA PHE A 156 16.36 31.91 -4.43
C PHE A 156 17.13 31.70 -3.12
N PRO A 157 17.09 30.51 -2.49
CA PRO A 157 17.60 30.31 -1.14
C PRO A 157 19.14 30.26 -1.06
N GLU A 158 19.79 29.93 -2.17
CA GLU A 158 21.21 29.59 -2.26
C GLU A 158 21.85 30.28 -3.46
N VAL A 159 23.19 30.42 -3.42
CA VAL A 159 23.97 30.93 -4.55
C VAL A 159 23.97 29.94 -5.71
N ALA A 160 24.27 30.40 -6.92
CA ALA A 160 24.38 29.51 -8.07
C ALA A 160 25.57 28.56 -7.87
N ILE A 161 25.36 27.28 -8.12
CA ILE A 161 26.37 26.23 -7.98
C ILE A 161 26.78 25.80 -9.38
N LYS A 162 28.08 25.76 -9.63
CA LYS A 162 28.63 25.14 -10.85
C LYS A 162 28.69 23.63 -10.64
N GLY A 163 27.97 22.87 -11.45
CA GLY A 163 27.84 21.44 -11.21
C GLY A 163 27.14 20.68 -12.33
N VAL A 164 26.86 19.43 -12.02
CA VAL A 164 26.07 18.52 -12.85
C VAL A 164 24.84 18.10 -12.05
N GLN A 165 23.70 18.00 -12.71
CA GLN A 165 22.49 17.48 -12.09
C GLN A 165 22.70 16.03 -11.67
N GLY A 166 22.48 15.75 -10.38
CA GLY A 166 22.56 14.43 -9.77
C GLY A 166 21.32 14.16 -8.93
N PHE A 167 21.34 13.01 -8.26
CA PHE A 167 20.21 12.51 -7.49
C PHE A 167 20.66 12.10 -6.10
N VAL A 168 19.85 12.43 -5.09
CA VAL A 168 20.06 12.03 -3.70
C VAL A 168 18.81 11.42 -3.13
N SER A 169 18.96 10.45 -2.22
CA SER A 169 17.80 9.85 -1.56
C SER A 169 17.11 10.87 -0.66
N ASN A 170 15.78 10.82 -0.64
CA ASN A 170 14.98 11.55 0.34
C ASN A 170 15.02 10.93 1.75
N ASN A 171 15.70 9.79 1.92
CA ASN A 171 15.82 9.01 3.16
C ASN A 171 14.47 8.53 3.75
N ASP A 172 13.39 8.59 2.98
CA ASP A 172 12.08 8.08 3.39
C ASP A 172 11.82 6.72 2.72
N TYR A 173 12.13 5.64 3.42
CA TYR A 173 11.90 4.27 2.94
C TYR A 173 10.41 3.90 2.78
N LYS A 174 9.48 4.74 3.27
CA LYS A 174 8.03 4.51 3.11
C LYS A 174 7.46 5.22 1.88
N ASP A 175 8.21 6.14 1.29
CA ASP A 175 7.80 6.81 0.07
C ASP A 175 7.76 5.80 -1.09
N LYS A 176 6.64 5.81 -1.80
CA LYS A 176 6.34 4.96 -2.95
C LYS A 176 5.97 5.76 -4.20
N LYS A 177 5.99 7.09 -4.09
CA LYS A 177 5.56 8.01 -5.16
C LYS A 177 6.75 8.58 -5.91
N THR A 178 7.85 8.82 -5.21
CA THR A 178 9.09 9.32 -5.79
C THR A 178 9.77 8.22 -6.60
N ASP A 179 10.46 8.61 -7.67
CA ASP A 179 11.18 7.66 -8.52
C ASP A 179 12.52 7.26 -7.90
N ASP A 180 13.11 6.18 -8.37
CA ASP A 180 14.46 5.74 -7.98
C ASP A 180 15.47 6.07 -9.08
N ALA A 181 16.77 6.13 -8.74
CA ALA A 181 17.84 6.24 -9.73
C ALA A 181 18.77 5.03 -9.71
N LEU A 182 19.05 4.50 -10.88
CA LEU A 182 20.03 3.45 -11.14
C LEU A 182 21.20 4.07 -11.89
N VAL A 183 22.39 4.02 -11.29
CA VAL A 183 23.63 4.47 -11.92
C VAL A 183 24.34 3.26 -12.51
N VAL A 184 24.56 3.29 -13.82
CA VAL A 184 25.30 2.25 -14.55
C VAL A 184 26.50 2.84 -15.25
N LYS A 185 27.53 2.02 -15.40
CA LYS A 185 28.73 2.35 -16.16
C LYS A 185 28.77 1.53 -17.44
N LEU A 186 28.78 2.21 -18.58
CA LEU A 186 29.02 1.63 -19.89
C LEU A 186 30.53 1.63 -20.17
N ILE A 187 31.07 0.47 -20.53
CA ILE A 187 32.45 0.25 -20.96
C ILE A 187 32.39 -0.29 -22.38
N ALA A 188 32.85 0.48 -23.36
CA ALA A 188 32.92 0.06 -24.75
C ALA A 188 34.12 0.74 -25.43
N GLU A 189 34.77 0.04 -26.36
CA GLU A 189 35.89 0.59 -27.15
C GLU A 189 37.00 1.24 -26.28
N GLY A 190 37.27 0.67 -25.10
CA GLY A 190 38.29 1.15 -24.15
C GLY A 190 37.93 2.44 -23.41
N LYS A 191 36.70 2.96 -23.55
CA LYS A 191 36.19 4.14 -22.85
C LYS A 191 35.10 3.77 -21.86
N GLU A 192 34.96 4.58 -20.82
CA GLU A 192 33.91 4.45 -19.81
C GLU A 192 32.98 5.66 -19.83
N LYS A 193 31.68 5.43 -19.62
CA LYS A 193 30.68 6.48 -19.44
C LYS A 193 29.68 6.09 -18.35
N GLU A 194 29.49 6.98 -17.39
CA GLU A 194 28.47 6.84 -16.36
C GLU A 194 27.12 7.36 -16.89
N VAL A 195 26.05 6.63 -16.60
CA VAL A 195 24.68 6.98 -17.00
C VAL A 195 23.78 6.78 -15.79
N THR A 196 23.01 7.80 -15.45
CA THR A 196 21.99 7.72 -14.41
C THR A 196 20.62 7.56 -15.04
N LEU A 197 19.89 6.53 -14.64
CA LEU A 197 18.59 6.16 -15.17
C LEU A 197 17.54 6.33 -14.07
N VAL A 198 16.51 7.13 -14.32
CA VAL A 198 15.43 7.37 -13.36
C VAL A 198 14.21 6.56 -13.74
N GLY A 199 13.61 5.89 -12.75
CA GLY A 199 12.34 5.22 -12.92
C GLY A 199 11.90 4.49 -11.66
N SER A 200 10.70 3.92 -11.72
CA SER A 200 10.06 3.30 -10.57
C SER A 200 9.15 2.15 -10.96
N LYS A 201 8.71 1.41 -9.94
CA LYS A 201 7.73 0.34 -10.12
C LYS A 201 6.39 0.93 -10.59
N GLY A 202 5.82 0.37 -11.65
CA GLY A 202 4.57 0.82 -12.27
C GLY A 202 4.74 1.89 -13.34
N LYS A 203 5.93 2.48 -13.51
CA LYS A 203 6.21 3.46 -14.56
C LYS A 203 7.24 2.93 -15.55
N MET A 204 7.09 3.29 -16.82
CA MET A 204 8.16 3.14 -17.80
C MET A 204 9.24 4.18 -17.50
N GLY A 205 10.50 3.74 -17.43
CA GLY A 205 11.63 4.66 -17.24
C GLY A 205 11.83 5.59 -18.42
N GLU A 206 12.39 6.77 -18.17
CA GLU A 206 12.74 7.70 -19.23
C GLU A 206 13.93 7.18 -20.04
N PRO A 207 13.82 7.05 -21.38
CA PRO A 207 14.91 6.60 -22.21
C PRO A 207 16.01 7.65 -22.31
N GLN A 208 17.23 7.26 -21.97
CA GLN A 208 18.47 8.03 -22.15
C GLN A 208 19.20 7.48 -23.38
N SER A 209 19.09 8.20 -24.49
CA SER A 209 19.76 7.87 -25.77
C SER A 209 21.01 8.72 -25.96
N PHE A 210 22.13 8.09 -26.31
CA PHE A 210 23.36 8.79 -26.61
C PHE A 210 24.26 7.97 -27.54
N LYS A 211 25.01 8.67 -28.39
CA LYS A 211 26.08 8.07 -29.18
C LYS A 211 27.32 7.85 -28.31
N PHE A 212 27.91 6.66 -28.38
CA PHE A 212 29.16 6.34 -27.68
C PHE A 212 30.03 5.47 -28.57
N GLY A 213 31.11 6.07 -29.09
CA GLY A 213 31.92 5.45 -30.13
C GLY A 213 31.16 5.31 -31.43
N ASN A 214 31.13 4.11 -32.01
CA ASN A 214 30.45 3.83 -33.27
C ASN A 214 28.98 3.42 -33.13
N LEU A 215 28.52 3.17 -31.90
CA LEU A 215 27.16 2.72 -31.61
C LEU A 215 26.33 3.79 -30.90
N GLU A 216 25.02 3.68 -31.02
CA GLU A 216 24.05 4.47 -30.26
C GLU A 216 23.40 3.59 -29.19
N TYR A 217 23.46 4.04 -27.95
CA TYR A 217 22.94 3.30 -26.81
C TYR A 217 21.69 4.01 -26.29
N THR A 218 20.63 3.25 -26.06
CA THR A 218 19.43 3.73 -25.36
C THR A 218 19.19 2.88 -24.13
N PHE A 219 19.30 3.50 -22.96
CA PHE A 219 19.07 2.86 -21.67
C PHE A 219 17.82 3.43 -21.01
N PHE A 220 17.07 2.56 -20.34
CA PHE A 220 15.96 2.97 -19.48
C PHE A 220 15.84 1.98 -18.33
N TYR A 221 15.41 2.48 -17.18
CA TYR A 221 15.20 1.70 -15.97
C TYR A 221 13.77 1.90 -15.51
N GLY A 222 12.99 0.82 -15.41
CA GLY A 222 11.59 0.91 -14.99
C GLY A 222 10.81 -0.35 -15.30
N SER A 223 9.50 -0.25 -15.19
CA SER A 223 8.60 -1.36 -15.49
C SER A 223 8.46 -1.54 -17.00
N LYS A 224 8.57 -2.80 -17.46
CA LYS A 224 8.35 -3.14 -18.86
C LYS A 224 6.88 -2.98 -19.23
N VAL A 225 6.64 -2.30 -20.34
CA VAL A 225 5.29 -2.11 -20.89
C VAL A 225 4.95 -3.30 -21.77
N TYR A 226 3.81 -3.92 -21.52
CA TYR A 226 3.23 -4.95 -22.36
C TYR A 226 1.96 -4.42 -23.01
N THR A 227 1.89 -4.50 -24.33
CA THR A 227 0.69 -4.09 -25.08
C THR A 227 -0.31 -5.24 -25.13
N LEU A 228 -1.54 -4.97 -24.71
CA LEU A 228 -2.63 -5.94 -24.76
C LEU A 228 -3.26 -5.99 -26.15
N PRO A 229 -3.76 -7.16 -26.59
CA PRO A 229 -4.47 -7.28 -27.87
C PRO A 229 -5.90 -6.71 -27.82
N PHE A 230 -6.31 -6.11 -26.69
CA PHE A 230 -7.59 -5.45 -26.48
C PHE A 230 -7.40 -4.28 -25.51
N SER A 231 -8.41 -3.40 -25.43
CA SER A 231 -8.42 -2.27 -24.50
C SER A 231 -9.48 -2.46 -23.42
N VAL A 232 -9.19 -1.96 -22.21
CA VAL A 232 -10.12 -1.97 -21.08
C VAL A 232 -10.36 -0.54 -20.65
N LYS A 233 -11.63 -0.13 -20.62
CA LYS A 233 -12.04 1.18 -20.15
C LYS A 233 -12.69 1.02 -18.78
N LEU A 234 -12.22 1.78 -17.78
CA LEU A 234 -12.95 1.95 -16.52
C LEU A 234 -14.15 2.86 -16.75
N ASN A 235 -15.35 2.35 -16.47
CA ASN A 235 -16.57 3.15 -16.52
C ASN A 235 -16.88 3.78 -15.17
N ASP A 236 -16.70 3.01 -14.09
CA ASP A 236 -17.08 3.40 -12.74
C ASP A 236 -16.31 2.54 -11.72
N PHE A 237 -15.92 3.13 -10.61
CA PHE A 237 -15.27 2.45 -9.49
C PHE A 237 -16.12 2.63 -8.25
N ILE A 238 -16.47 1.52 -7.61
CA ILE A 238 -17.36 1.49 -6.44
C ILE A 238 -16.58 0.90 -5.29
N ALA A 239 -16.50 1.62 -4.18
CA ALA A 239 -15.89 1.14 -2.96
C ALA A 239 -16.88 1.23 -1.80
N GLU A 240 -17.19 0.10 -1.19
CA GLU A 240 -18.01 0.03 0.02
C GLU A 240 -17.12 0.26 1.24
N LYS A 241 -17.62 1.04 2.21
CA LYS A 241 -16.90 1.39 3.44
C LYS A 241 -17.58 0.75 4.65
N TYR A 242 -16.82 0.47 5.69
CA TYR A 242 -17.40 0.04 6.97
C TYR A 242 -18.19 1.19 7.61
N ALA A 243 -19.34 0.86 8.19
CA ALA A 243 -20.21 1.84 8.83
C ALA A 243 -19.45 2.64 9.90
N GLY A 244 -19.60 3.97 9.90
CA GLY A 244 -18.91 4.86 10.83
C GLY A 244 -17.44 5.15 10.50
N THR A 245 -16.92 4.67 9.36
CA THR A 245 -15.55 4.95 8.92
C THR A 245 -15.52 5.53 7.51
N GLU A 246 -14.70 6.56 7.30
CA GLU A 246 -14.50 7.15 5.96
C GLU A 246 -13.30 6.53 5.21
N LYS A 247 -12.43 5.80 5.93
CA LYS A 247 -11.12 5.34 5.45
C LYS A 247 -10.92 3.82 5.52
N SER A 248 -11.93 3.07 5.95
CA SER A 248 -11.89 1.60 5.99
C SER A 248 -12.84 1.04 4.95
N TYR A 249 -12.29 0.30 3.98
CA TYR A 249 -13.04 -0.25 2.85
C TYR A 249 -13.36 -1.73 3.08
N SER A 250 -14.61 -2.11 2.85
CA SER A 250 -15.11 -3.48 3.01
C SER A 250 -15.05 -4.27 1.70
N ALA A 251 -15.33 -3.61 0.58
CA ALA A 251 -15.29 -4.18 -0.76
C ALA A 251 -15.00 -3.11 -1.80
N PHE A 252 -14.48 -3.52 -2.95
CA PHE A 252 -14.27 -2.65 -4.10
C PHE A 252 -14.59 -3.39 -5.40
N GLU A 253 -15.22 -2.68 -6.34
CA GLU A 253 -15.70 -3.18 -7.63
C GLU A 253 -15.33 -2.17 -8.73
N SER A 254 -14.76 -2.69 -9.82
CA SER A 254 -14.54 -1.93 -11.05
C SER A 254 -15.52 -2.37 -12.12
N LYS A 255 -16.33 -1.44 -12.62
CA LYS A 255 -17.14 -1.65 -13.83
C LYS A 255 -16.32 -1.26 -15.04
N VAL A 256 -16.06 -2.22 -15.92
CA VAL A 256 -15.19 -2.02 -17.09
C VAL A 256 -15.90 -2.40 -18.38
N THR A 257 -15.56 -1.72 -19.48
CA THR A 257 -15.89 -2.17 -20.84
C THR A 257 -14.63 -2.69 -21.50
N VAL A 258 -14.68 -3.92 -21.98
CA VAL A 258 -13.62 -4.50 -22.81
C VAL A 258 -13.93 -4.20 -24.26
N ASN A 259 -12.95 -3.66 -24.99
CA ASN A 259 -13.06 -3.34 -26.41
C ASN A 259 -11.95 -4.03 -27.21
N ASP A 260 -12.36 -4.93 -28.10
CA ASP A 260 -11.51 -5.74 -28.98
C ASP A 260 -11.98 -5.59 -30.42
N ASN A 261 -11.29 -4.76 -31.21
CA ASN A 261 -11.52 -4.56 -32.65
C ASN A 261 -13.00 -4.47 -33.06
N GLY A 262 -13.82 -3.73 -32.29
CA GLY A 262 -15.24 -3.50 -32.56
C GLY A 262 -16.20 -4.34 -31.71
N LYS A 263 -15.75 -5.40 -31.04
CA LYS A 263 -16.53 -6.12 -30.03
C LYS A 263 -16.39 -5.41 -28.69
N LYS A 264 -17.52 -4.95 -28.14
CA LYS A 264 -17.60 -4.32 -26.82
C LYS A 264 -18.53 -5.12 -25.93
N PHE A 265 -18.09 -5.37 -24.69
CA PHE A 265 -18.94 -5.93 -23.65
C PHE A 265 -18.54 -5.36 -22.30
N ASP A 266 -19.52 -5.30 -21.40
CA ASP A 266 -19.33 -4.81 -20.05
C ASP A 266 -19.04 -5.97 -19.10
N ALA A 267 -18.13 -5.73 -18.18
CA ALA A 267 -17.73 -6.68 -17.14
C ALA A 267 -17.57 -5.96 -15.80
N ARG A 268 -17.66 -6.72 -14.73
CA ARG A 268 -17.46 -6.25 -13.36
C ARG A 268 -16.34 -7.06 -12.73
N ILE A 269 -15.34 -6.37 -12.21
CA ILE A 269 -14.17 -6.99 -11.57
C ILE A 269 -14.20 -6.63 -10.09
N PHE A 270 -14.34 -7.62 -9.23
CA PHE A 270 -14.36 -7.45 -7.78
C PHE A 270 -13.83 -8.71 -7.09
N MET A 271 -13.82 -8.71 -5.75
CA MET A 271 -13.28 -9.84 -4.99
C MET A 271 -14.02 -11.15 -5.33
N ASN A 272 -13.28 -12.16 -5.79
CA ASN A 272 -13.79 -13.44 -6.32
C ASN A 272 -14.57 -13.38 -7.64
N ASN A 273 -14.60 -12.25 -8.34
CA ASN A 273 -15.11 -12.14 -9.70
C ASN A 273 -14.06 -11.53 -10.63
N VAL A 274 -13.45 -12.40 -11.43
CA VAL A 274 -12.28 -12.12 -12.27
C VAL A 274 -12.74 -12.03 -13.71
N LEU A 275 -12.27 -11.01 -14.43
CA LEU A 275 -12.48 -10.94 -15.87
C LEU A 275 -11.47 -11.86 -16.58
N ASP A 276 -11.96 -12.92 -17.21
CA ASP A 276 -11.17 -13.85 -18.02
C ASP A 276 -11.48 -13.63 -19.51
N TYR A 277 -10.49 -13.16 -20.27
CA TYR A 277 -10.65 -12.84 -21.69
C TYR A 277 -9.39 -13.14 -22.49
N LYS A 278 -9.49 -13.96 -23.54
CA LYS A 278 -8.35 -14.39 -24.40
C LYS A 278 -7.16 -14.96 -23.61
N GLY A 279 -7.40 -15.64 -22.49
CA GLY A 279 -6.34 -16.18 -21.62
C GLY A 279 -5.73 -15.16 -20.65
N TYR A 280 -6.19 -13.90 -20.68
CA TYR A 280 -5.83 -12.87 -19.71
C TYR A 280 -6.85 -12.84 -18.59
N ARG A 281 -6.36 -12.96 -17.36
CA ARG A 281 -7.16 -12.86 -16.14
C ARG A 281 -6.84 -11.55 -15.42
N LEU A 282 -7.85 -10.69 -15.34
CA LEU A 282 -7.77 -9.37 -14.72
C LEU A 282 -8.44 -9.43 -13.34
N PHE A 283 -7.64 -9.18 -12.32
CA PHE A 283 -8.04 -9.15 -10.92
C PHE A 283 -8.04 -7.71 -10.42
N GLN A 284 -9.05 -7.37 -9.61
CA GLN A 284 -9.07 -6.11 -8.91
C GLN A 284 -8.01 -6.11 -7.82
N ALA A 285 -7.00 -5.24 -7.95
CA ALA A 285 -5.78 -5.32 -7.15
C ALA A 285 -5.60 -4.13 -6.21
N SER A 286 -5.86 -2.91 -6.67
CA SER A 286 -5.83 -1.69 -5.86
C SER A 286 -6.63 -0.58 -6.55
N PHE A 287 -6.58 0.64 -6.03
CA PHE A 287 -7.27 1.82 -6.57
C PHE A 287 -6.51 3.09 -6.17
N ASP A 288 -6.77 4.17 -6.91
CA ASP A 288 -6.09 5.45 -6.71
C ASP A 288 -6.61 6.18 -5.47
N GLU A 289 -5.79 7.07 -4.89
CA GLU A 289 -6.15 7.76 -3.64
C GLU A 289 -7.37 8.67 -3.76
N ASP A 290 -7.66 9.14 -4.97
CA ASP A 290 -8.79 9.99 -5.30
C ASP A 290 -10.07 9.21 -5.62
N GLU A 291 -10.04 7.88 -5.48
CA GLU A 291 -11.14 6.95 -5.78
C GLU A 291 -11.60 6.99 -7.26
N LYS A 292 -10.82 7.59 -8.18
CA LYS A 292 -11.19 7.73 -9.61
C LYS A 292 -10.53 6.72 -10.53
N GLY A 293 -9.53 6.00 -10.05
CA GLY A 293 -8.77 5.04 -10.83
C GLY A 293 -8.71 3.67 -10.17
N THR A 294 -8.54 2.64 -11.00
CA THR A 294 -8.42 1.26 -10.57
C THR A 294 -7.09 0.69 -11.02
N VAL A 295 -6.48 -0.12 -10.18
CA VAL A 295 -5.28 -0.89 -10.51
C VAL A 295 -5.68 -2.34 -10.64
N LEU A 296 -5.55 -2.88 -11.84
CA LEU A 296 -5.81 -4.27 -12.15
C LEU A 296 -4.51 -5.07 -12.18
N SER A 297 -4.50 -6.22 -11.52
CA SER A 297 -3.43 -7.21 -11.66
C SER A 297 -3.81 -8.15 -12.80
N MET A 298 -2.85 -8.45 -13.67
CA MET A 298 -3.08 -9.28 -14.84
C MET A 298 -2.22 -10.53 -14.78
N ASN A 299 -2.83 -11.68 -15.08
CA ASN A 299 -2.11 -12.93 -15.31
C ASN A 299 -2.45 -13.47 -16.70
N HIS A 300 -1.44 -13.99 -17.40
CA HIS A 300 -1.60 -14.68 -18.68
C HIS A 300 -0.89 -16.03 -18.61
N ASP A 301 -1.51 -16.97 -17.89
CA ASP A 301 -0.99 -18.31 -17.69
C ASP A 301 -2.11 -19.34 -17.84
N PHE A 302 -2.43 -19.66 -19.10
CA PHE A 302 -3.46 -20.64 -19.44
C PHE A 302 -3.06 -22.04 -18.96
N TRP A 303 -1.85 -22.50 -19.30
CA TRP A 303 -1.40 -23.87 -19.03
C TRP A 303 -1.10 -24.12 -17.54
N GLY A 304 -0.44 -23.20 -16.85
CA GLY A 304 -0.14 -23.35 -15.43
C GLY A 304 -1.41 -23.39 -14.58
N THR A 305 -2.44 -22.63 -14.95
CA THR A 305 -3.77 -22.73 -14.33
C THR A 305 -4.35 -24.14 -14.47
N TRP A 306 -4.35 -24.72 -15.68
CA TRP A 306 -4.87 -26.07 -15.93
C TRP A 306 -4.08 -27.15 -15.20
N ILE A 307 -2.74 -27.07 -15.22
CA ILE A 307 -1.88 -28.01 -14.51
C ILE A 307 -2.17 -28.00 -13.01
N THR A 308 -2.33 -26.81 -12.41
CA THR A 308 -2.63 -26.66 -10.99
C THR A 308 -4.00 -27.24 -10.64
N TYR A 309 -5.03 -26.98 -11.46
CA TYR A 309 -6.37 -27.53 -11.25
C TYR A 309 -6.43 -29.04 -11.43
N ILE A 310 -5.71 -29.59 -12.40
CA ILE A 310 -5.55 -31.04 -12.56
C ILE A 310 -4.85 -31.64 -11.32
N GLY A 311 -3.82 -30.97 -10.80
CA GLY A 311 -3.15 -31.37 -9.57
C GLY A 311 -4.08 -31.39 -8.35
N TYR A 312 -4.89 -30.34 -8.16
CA TYR A 312 -5.90 -30.30 -7.10
C TYR A 312 -7.00 -31.35 -7.30
N PHE A 313 -7.39 -31.61 -8.54
CA PHE A 313 -8.32 -32.69 -8.85
C PHE A 313 -7.74 -34.05 -8.45
N PHE A 314 -6.48 -34.34 -8.78
CA PHE A 314 -5.82 -35.57 -8.36
C PHE A 314 -5.64 -35.67 -6.84
N LEU A 315 -5.36 -34.56 -6.15
CA LEU A 315 -5.32 -34.52 -4.68
C LEU A 315 -6.67 -34.87 -4.08
N TYR A 316 -7.74 -34.22 -4.55
CA TYR A 316 -9.11 -34.50 -4.12
C TYR A 316 -9.52 -35.94 -4.42
N PHE A 317 -9.20 -36.41 -5.63
CA PHE A 317 -9.44 -37.79 -6.03
C PHE A 317 -8.69 -38.78 -5.13
N GLY A 318 -7.42 -38.51 -4.80
CA GLY A 318 -6.63 -39.30 -3.87
C GLY A 318 -7.27 -39.35 -2.48
N MET A 319 -7.71 -38.20 -1.95
CA MET A 319 -8.44 -38.13 -0.68
C MET A 319 -9.73 -38.96 -0.70
N MET A 320 -10.48 -38.88 -1.81
CA MET A 320 -11.71 -39.66 -1.99
C MET A 320 -11.42 -41.15 -2.11
N ALA A 321 -10.39 -41.54 -2.86
CA ALA A 321 -9.99 -42.92 -3.08
C ALA A 321 -9.57 -43.59 -1.76
N ILE A 322 -8.92 -42.87 -0.85
CA ILE A 322 -8.52 -43.39 0.49
C ILE A 322 -9.73 -43.95 1.26
N LEU A 323 -10.93 -43.36 1.12
CA LEU A 323 -12.15 -43.85 1.78
C LEU A 323 -12.55 -45.27 1.34
N PHE A 324 -12.17 -45.69 0.13
CA PHE A 324 -12.51 -46.99 -0.46
C PHE A 324 -11.37 -48.01 -0.40
N THR A 325 -10.18 -47.62 0.09
CA THR A 325 -9.05 -48.55 0.21
C THR A 325 -9.21 -49.48 1.41
N LYS A 326 -8.93 -50.78 1.21
CA LYS A 326 -9.12 -51.83 2.21
C LYS A 326 -8.21 -51.72 3.45
N PHE A 327 -7.07 -51.04 3.33
CA PHE A 327 -6.06 -50.87 4.38
C PHE A 327 -6.04 -49.46 4.98
N SER A 328 -7.06 -48.63 4.73
CA SER A 328 -7.12 -47.30 5.34
C SER A 328 -7.58 -47.35 6.81
N ARG A 329 -7.21 -46.33 7.58
CA ARG A 329 -7.74 -46.10 8.93
C ARG A 329 -9.27 -46.04 8.95
N PHE A 330 -9.91 -45.57 7.87
CA PHE A 330 -11.37 -45.57 7.74
C PHE A 330 -11.93 -47.00 7.62
N ALA A 331 -11.32 -47.87 6.83
CA ALA A 331 -11.69 -49.29 6.76
C ALA A 331 -11.46 -50.00 8.11
N ASP A 332 -10.37 -49.67 8.83
CA ASP A 332 -10.14 -50.15 10.20
C ASP A 332 -11.20 -49.69 11.18
N ILE A 333 -11.56 -48.41 11.15
CA ILE A 333 -12.62 -47.85 12.00
C ILE A 333 -13.94 -48.52 11.64
N LYS A 334 -14.27 -48.72 10.36
CA LYS A 334 -15.47 -49.44 9.93
C LYS A 334 -15.50 -50.87 10.50
N ARG A 335 -14.41 -51.65 10.34
CA ARG A 335 -14.30 -53.01 10.91
C ARG A 335 -14.43 -53.02 12.44
N LYS A 336 -13.78 -52.07 13.12
CA LYS A 336 -13.91 -51.91 14.58
C LYS A 336 -15.34 -51.55 14.97
N LEU A 337 -16.02 -50.69 14.20
CA LEU A 337 -17.40 -50.27 14.45
C LEU A 337 -18.39 -51.42 14.19
N GLU A 338 -18.18 -52.23 13.15
CA GLU A 338 -18.93 -53.48 12.93
C GLU A 338 -18.72 -54.47 14.07
N ASN A 339 -17.48 -54.69 14.51
CA ASN A 339 -17.17 -55.51 15.67
C ASN A 339 -17.81 -54.98 16.96
N VAL A 340 -17.84 -53.66 17.16
CA VAL A 340 -18.52 -53.01 18.28
C VAL A 340 -20.04 -53.11 18.14
N LYS A 341 -20.62 -53.02 16.95
CA LYS A 341 -22.06 -53.26 16.72
C LYS A 341 -22.44 -54.69 17.06
N ILE A 342 -21.65 -55.68 16.64
CA ILE A 342 -21.84 -57.09 16.99
C ILE A 342 -21.74 -57.29 18.51
N LYS A 343 -20.74 -56.67 19.16
CA LYS A 343 -20.60 -56.71 20.61
C LYS A 343 -21.74 -55.97 21.34
N LYS A 344 -22.20 -54.83 20.83
CA LYS A 344 -23.34 -54.07 21.39
C LYS A 344 -24.67 -54.80 21.19
N ALA A 345 -24.86 -55.54 20.10
CA ALA A 345 -26.02 -56.42 19.93
C ALA A 345 -26.03 -57.52 21.01
N LYS A 346 -24.86 -58.09 21.35
CA LYS A 346 -24.69 -59.00 22.50
C LYS A 346 -24.83 -58.31 23.86
N LEU A 347 -24.47 -57.03 23.95
CA LEU A 347 -24.59 -56.24 25.20
C LEU A 347 -26.04 -55.80 25.44
N ILE A 348 -26.83 -55.54 24.40
CA ILE A 348 -28.26 -55.23 24.49
C ILE A 348 -29.05 -56.45 24.97
N THR A 349 -28.69 -57.66 24.53
CA THR A 349 -29.27 -58.90 25.10
C THR A 349 -28.87 -59.13 26.55
N ILE A 350 -27.67 -58.68 26.98
CA ILE A 350 -27.25 -58.70 28.39
C ILE A 350 -27.91 -57.57 29.20
N LEU A 351 -28.12 -56.39 28.62
CA LEU A 351 -28.77 -55.24 29.27
C LEU A 351 -30.28 -55.46 29.44
N LEU A 352 -30.93 -56.18 28.51
CA LEU A 352 -32.31 -56.69 28.70
C LEU A 352 -32.39 -57.71 29.85
N LEU A 353 -31.29 -58.39 30.17
CA LEU A 353 -31.21 -59.33 31.30
C LEU A 353 -30.95 -58.62 32.64
N PHE A 354 -30.36 -57.41 32.62
CA PHE A 354 -30.01 -56.61 33.80
C PHE A 354 -30.98 -55.47 34.13
N LEU A 355 -32.03 -55.25 33.33
CA LEU A 355 -33.09 -54.27 33.62
C LEU A 355 -34.08 -54.71 34.73
N SER A 356 -33.78 -55.82 35.42
CA SER A 356 -34.60 -56.36 36.53
C SER A 356 -34.29 -55.77 37.91
N PHE A 357 -33.31 -54.86 38.06
CA PHE A 357 -33.00 -54.26 39.38
C PHE A 357 -32.66 -52.77 39.24
N GLY A 358 -33.51 -51.90 39.79
CA GLY A 358 -33.37 -50.43 39.77
C GLY A 358 -32.63 -49.85 40.99
N GLY A 359 -32.16 -48.60 40.85
CA GLY A 359 -31.60 -47.78 41.93
C GLY A 359 -31.35 -46.33 41.48
N PHE A 360 -31.71 -45.37 42.34
CA PHE A 360 -31.86 -43.92 42.10
C PHE A 360 -30.56 -43.07 42.18
N ALA A 361 -30.70 -41.82 41.72
CA ALA A 361 -29.73 -40.75 41.50
C ALA A 361 -29.06 -40.12 42.75
N GLN A 362 -27.97 -39.36 42.52
CA GLN A 362 -27.77 -38.06 43.17
C GLN A 362 -26.84 -37.13 42.37
N HIS A 363 -27.24 -35.87 42.26
CA HIS A 363 -26.57 -34.75 41.59
C HIS A 363 -25.83 -33.92 42.66
N ASN A 364 -24.60 -33.48 42.40
CA ASN A 364 -23.93 -32.45 43.21
C ASN A 364 -23.22 -31.46 42.29
N ASN A 365 -23.49 -30.17 42.51
CA ASN A 365 -22.90 -29.04 41.79
C ASN A 365 -21.75 -28.44 42.62
N HIS A 366 -20.67 -28.06 41.96
CA HIS A 366 -19.45 -27.45 42.50
C HIS A 366 -19.55 -25.92 42.59
N GLN A 367 -18.77 -25.29 43.51
CA GLN A 367 -18.28 -23.91 43.33
C GLN A 367 -17.11 -23.51 44.29
N GLY A 368 -16.21 -22.66 43.78
CA GLY A 368 -15.15 -21.88 44.46
C GLY A 368 -13.90 -21.71 43.56
N LEU A 369 -13.22 -20.56 43.34
CA LEU A 369 -13.09 -19.21 43.94
C LEU A 369 -12.81 -18.13 42.84
N PRO A 370 -12.91 -16.80 43.09
CA PRO A 370 -12.60 -15.72 42.13
C PRO A 370 -11.33 -14.88 42.45
N THR A 371 -10.86 -14.01 41.52
CA THR A 371 -10.60 -12.53 41.68
C THR A 371 -9.77 -11.92 40.51
N GLU A 372 -10.13 -10.71 40.02
CA GLU A 372 -9.20 -9.58 39.74
C GLU A 372 -9.98 -8.23 39.71
N LYS A 373 -9.86 -7.41 40.77
CA LYS A 373 -10.72 -6.23 41.02
C LYS A 373 -10.05 -4.90 40.63
N GLN A 374 -10.73 -4.12 39.78
CA GLN A 374 -11.05 -2.69 40.01
C GLN A 374 -11.89 -2.04 38.88
N VAL A 375 -12.26 -2.79 37.84
CA VAL A 375 -13.33 -2.40 36.87
C VAL A 375 -14.67 -3.10 37.18
N ASP A 376 -14.61 -4.23 37.88
CA ASP A 376 -15.76 -5.10 38.20
C ASP A 376 -16.85 -4.51 39.10
N SER A 377 -16.54 -3.49 39.89
CA SER A 377 -17.49 -2.99 40.90
C SER A 377 -18.65 -2.19 40.31
N LEU A 378 -18.53 -1.66 39.09
CA LEU A 378 -19.65 -1.02 38.40
C LEU A 378 -20.44 -2.00 37.53
N ILE A 379 -19.77 -2.96 36.88
CA ILE A 379 -20.44 -3.92 36.00
C ILE A 379 -21.24 -4.96 36.80
N ASN A 380 -20.72 -5.42 37.94
CA ASN A 380 -21.41 -6.39 38.79
C ASN A 380 -22.64 -5.81 39.52
N VAL A 381 -22.68 -4.50 39.78
CA VAL A 381 -23.87 -3.83 40.37
C VAL A 381 -25.07 -3.82 39.40
N PHE A 382 -24.80 -3.89 38.09
CA PHE A 382 -25.83 -3.95 37.05
C PHE A 382 -25.94 -5.32 36.39
N ASN A 383 -25.39 -6.37 37.01
CA ASN A 383 -25.51 -7.73 36.50
C ASN A 383 -26.99 -8.16 36.51
N VAL A 384 -27.53 -8.40 35.33
CA VAL A 384 -28.93 -8.79 35.14
C VAL A 384 -29.04 -10.31 35.31
N SER A 385 -30.13 -10.79 35.90
CA SER A 385 -30.32 -12.24 36.10
C SER A 385 -30.26 -12.99 34.76
N GLU A 386 -29.65 -14.16 34.75
CA GLU A 386 -29.54 -15.00 33.54
C GLU A 386 -30.92 -15.28 32.92
N THR A 387 -31.94 -15.45 33.77
CA THR A 387 -33.33 -15.67 33.35
C THR A 387 -33.90 -14.48 32.57
N HIS A 388 -33.57 -13.25 32.97
CA HIS A 388 -34.02 -12.04 32.28
C HIS A 388 -33.21 -11.82 31.00
N ALA A 389 -31.89 -12.03 31.05
CA ALA A 389 -31.02 -11.96 29.88
C ALA A 389 -31.44 -12.97 28.79
N ALA A 390 -31.84 -14.19 29.18
CA ALA A 390 -32.33 -15.20 28.24
C ALA A 390 -33.66 -14.80 27.57
N ASN A 391 -34.52 -14.04 28.24
CA ASN A 391 -35.73 -13.50 27.62
C ASN A 391 -35.41 -12.36 26.65
N PHE A 392 -34.45 -11.51 27.00
CA PHE A 392 -33.91 -10.48 26.10
C PHE A 392 -33.26 -11.11 24.84
N GLY A 393 -32.47 -12.18 25.02
CA GLY A 393 -31.81 -12.89 23.93
C GLY A 393 -32.76 -13.50 22.89
N LYS A 394 -34.03 -13.74 23.23
CA LYS A 394 -35.08 -14.24 22.31
C LYS A 394 -35.62 -13.18 21.36
N LEU A 395 -35.42 -11.89 21.64
CA LEU A 395 -35.89 -10.83 20.76
C LEU A 395 -35.20 -10.92 19.40
N VAL A 396 -35.94 -10.65 18.33
CA VAL A 396 -35.41 -10.71 16.97
C VAL A 396 -34.97 -9.31 16.56
N ILE A 397 -33.74 -9.21 16.07
CA ILE A 397 -33.18 -7.99 15.49
C ILE A 397 -32.80 -8.23 14.03
N GLN A 398 -32.69 -7.15 13.28
CA GLN A 398 -32.16 -7.15 11.92
C GLN A 398 -30.67 -6.81 11.98
N ASP A 399 -29.79 -7.66 11.42
CA ASP A 399 -28.38 -7.34 11.29
C ASP A 399 -28.11 -6.32 10.17
N GLU A 400 -26.88 -5.81 10.09
CA GLU A 400 -26.47 -4.82 9.07
C GLU A 400 -26.66 -5.29 7.62
N LYS A 401 -26.77 -6.61 7.39
CA LYS A 401 -27.02 -7.22 6.08
C LYS A 401 -28.49 -7.49 5.82
N GLY A 402 -29.38 -7.00 6.69
CA GLY A 402 -30.82 -7.17 6.59
C GLY A 402 -31.35 -8.51 7.09
N ARG A 403 -30.51 -9.39 7.64
CA ARG A 403 -30.92 -10.73 8.11
C ARG A 403 -31.50 -10.66 9.52
N MET A 404 -32.66 -11.27 9.70
CA MET A 404 -33.29 -11.41 11.02
C MET A 404 -32.58 -12.49 11.84
N LYS A 405 -32.13 -12.15 13.06
CA LYS A 405 -31.54 -13.10 14.00
C LYS A 405 -31.93 -12.78 15.45
N PRO A 406 -31.93 -13.77 16.35
CA PRO A 406 -32.10 -13.50 17.78
C PRO A 406 -30.95 -12.63 18.33
N ILE A 407 -31.24 -11.79 19.33
CA ILE A 407 -30.24 -11.02 20.06
C ILE A 407 -29.15 -11.95 20.61
N ASN A 408 -29.49 -13.15 21.09
CA ASN A 408 -28.52 -14.11 21.60
C ASN A 408 -27.43 -14.49 20.59
N THR A 409 -27.81 -14.66 19.33
CA THR A 409 -26.84 -14.92 18.26
C THR A 409 -25.95 -13.69 18.03
N PHE A 410 -26.54 -12.50 18.01
CA PHE A 410 -25.78 -11.26 17.82
C PHE A 410 -24.83 -10.94 18.98
N SER A 411 -25.30 -11.05 20.22
CA SER A 411 -24.53 -10.78 21.44
C SER A 411 -23.34 -11.73 21.53
N SER A 412 -23.54 -13.01 21.21
CA SER A 412 -22.48 -14.02 21.16
C SER A 412 -21.47 -13.73 20.05
N GLU A 413 -21.93 -13.38 18.84
CA GLU A 413 -21.05 -12.98 17.74
C GLU A 413 -20.21 -11.74 18.10
N LEU A 414 -20.83 -10.71 18.68
CA LEU A 414 -20.17 -9.48 19.11
C LEU A 414 -19.08 -9.78 20.16
N LEU A 415 -19.41 -10.48 21.24
CA LEU A 415 -18.48 -10.73 22.33
C LEU A 415 -17.28 -11.57 21.87
N ARG A 416 -17.53 -12.60 21.07
CA ARG A 416 -16.48 -13.45 20.49
C ARG A 416 -15.62 -12.70 19.49
N LYS A 417 -16.20 -11.78 18.73
CA LYS A 417 -15.47 -10.98 17.74
C LYS A 417 -14.52 -10.02 18.44
N VAL A 418 -15.01 -9.29 19.44
CA VAL A 418 -14.27 -8.23 20.14
C VAL A 418 -13.28 -8.79 21.16
N SER A 419 -13.70 -9.77 21.98
CA SER A 419 -12.88 -10.27 23.10
C SER A 419 -12.21 -11.63 22.86
N LYS A 420 -12.58 -12.34 21.78
CA LYS A 420 -12.21 -13.74 21.50
C LYS A 420 -12.63 -14.72 22.61
N SER A 421 -13.61 -14.35 23.43
CA SER A 421 -14.20 -15.18 24.49
C SER A 421 -15.72 -15.27 24.32
N ASP A 422 -16.31 -16.36 24.81
CA ASP A 422 -17.77 -16.55 24.85
C ASP A 422 -18.41 -15.90 26.08
N THR A 423 -17.59 -15.54 27.08
CA THR A 423 -18.01 -14.94 28.36
C THR A 423 -17.06 -13.81 28.76
N TYR A 424 -17.55 -12.89 29.60
CA TYR A 424 -16.74 -11.82 30.18
C TYR A 424 -17.01 -11.75 31.68
N ASN A 425 -15.99 -11.94 32.52
CA ASN A 425 -16.08 -11.92 33.99
C ASN A 425 -17.31 -12.68 34.52
N GLU A 426 -17.46 -13.94 34.08
CA GLU A 426 -18.57 -14.85 34.41
C GLU A 426 -19.96 -14.49 33.83
N MET A 427 -20.12 -13.35 33.16
CA MET A 427 -21.34 -13.00 32.45
C MET A 427 -21.40 -13.66 31.07
N ASN A 428 -22.60 -14.12 30.70
CA ASN A 428 -22.90 -14.57 29.36
C ASN A 428 -23.02 -13.39 28.38
N SER A 429 -23.02 -13.67 27.08
CA SER A 429 -23.05 -12.64 26.04
C SER A 429 -24.27 -11.71 26.10
N ASP A 430 -25.44 -12.22 26.49
CA ASP A 430 -26.67 -11.43 26.61
C ASP A 430 -26.62 -10.45 27.78
N GLN A 431 -26.10 -10.88 28.93
CA GLN A 431 -25.87 -10.01 30.09
C GLN A 431 -24.88 -8.88 29.75
N VAL A 432 -23.79 -9.23 29.05
CA VAL A 432 -22.78 -8.28 28.60
C VAL A 432 -23.38 -7.26 27.64
N PHE A 433 -24.11 -7.71 26.61
CA PHE A 433 -24.69 -6.81 25.62
C PHE A 433 -25.76 -5.90 26.22
N LEU A 434 -26.62 -6.42 27.10
CA LEU A 434 -27.60 -5.62 27.82
C LEU A 434 -26.94 -4.56 28.72
N SER A 435 -25.81 -4.91 29.36
CA SER A 435 -25.00 -3.98 30.14
C SER A 435 -24.40 -2.87 29.28
N MET A 436 -23.92 -3.20 28.07
CA MET A 436 -23.44 -2.21 27.09
C MET A 436 -24.53 -1.22 26.68
N CYS A 437 -25.75 -1.71 26.44
CA CYS A 437 -26.89 -0.85 26.09
C CYS A 437 -27.28 0.09 27.24
N ARG A 438 -27.18 -0.38 28.50
CA ARG A 438 -27.57 0.40 29.67
C ARG A 438 -26.53 1.46 30.04
N ILE A 439 -25.24 1.11 29.97
CA ILE A 439 -24.14 1.96 30.46
C ILE A 439 -22.98 2.00 29.45
N PRO A 440 -23.19 2.57 28.25
CA PRO A 440 -22.15 2.62 27.23
C PRO A 440 -20.89 3.36 27.70
N GLN A 441 -21.04 4.36 28.56
CA GLN A 441 -19.93 5.16 29.11
C GLN A 441 -18.92 4.34 29.92
N ALA A 442 -19.38 3.33 30.65
CA ALA A 442 -18.49 2.42 31.36
C ALA A 442 -17.72 1.53 30.38
N TRP A 443 -18.42 0.95 29.41
CA TRP A 443 -17.85 0.02 28.43
C TRP A 443 -16.81 0.65 27.49
N TYR A 444 -16.82 1.98 27.29
CA TYR A 444 -15.73 2.66 26.59
C TYR A 444 -14.36 2.51 27.27
N ASN A 445 -14.34 2.37 28.60
CA ASN A 445 -13.13 2.28 29.42
C ASN A 445 -12.77 0.83 29.80
N VAL A 446 -13.65 -0.13 29.49
CA VAL A 446 -13.40 -1.54 29.79
C VAL A 446 -12.42 -2.12 28.77
N PRO A 447 -11.31 -2.74 29.21
CA PRO A 447 -10.37 -3.40 28.31
C PRO A 447 -10.97 -4.70 27.78
N LEU A 448 -11.78 -4.60 26.73
CA LEU A 448 -12.50 -5.71 26.11
C LEU A 448 -11.91 -6.11 24.75
N ILE A 449 -11.35 -5.16 24.00
CA ILE A 449 -10.91 -5.37 22.62
C ILE A 449 -9.62 -6.18 22.63
N TYR A 450 -9.65 -7.38 22.08
CA TYR A 450 -8.50 -8.28 22.00
C TYR A 450 -7.44 -7.74 21.05
N LEU A 451 -6.21 -7.67 21.54
CA LEU A 451 -5.04 -7.32 20.74
C LEU A 451 -4.20 -8.56 20.46
N LYS A 452 -4.08 -8.93 19.19
CA LYS A 452 -3.23 -10.04 18.77
C LYS A 452 -1.78 -9.84 19.20
N SER A 453 -1.13 -10.92 19.62
CA SER A 453 0.29 -10.92 20.02
C SER A 453 1.20 -10.77 18.80
N GLY A 454 2.38 -10.18 18.99
CA GLY A 454 3.41 -10.03 17.96
C GLY A 454 3.41 -8.70 17.19
N ASN A 455 2.37 -7.87 17.35
CA ASN A 455 2.33 -6.52 16.76
C ASN A 455 2.28 -5.43 17.85
N ASP A 456 3.46 -4.89 18.16
CA ASP A 456 3.60 -3.83 19.16
C ASP A 456 3.19 -2.45 18.61
N SER A 457 3.09 -2.30 17.28
CA SER A 457 2.78 -1.02 16.64
C SER A 457 1.42 -0.51 17.05
N ILE A 458 0.40 -1.38 17.07
CA ILE A 458 -0.97 -1.01 17.50
C ILE A 458 -0.93 -0.50 18.95
N ARG A 459 -0.23 -1.21 19.84
CA ARG A 459 -0.12 -0.88 21.27
C ARG A 459 0.57 0.46 21.49
N LYS A 460 1.65 0.72 20.75
CA LYS A 460 2.35 2.01 20.75
C LYS A 460 1.46 3.15 20.26
N ILE A 461 0.68 2.95 19.19
CA ILE A 461 -0.20 3.97 18.64
C ILE A 461 -1.32 4.34 19.62
N ILE A 462 -1.95 3.34 20.24
CA ILE A 462 -3.07 3.57 21.18
C ILE A 462 -2.61 3.90 22.61
N GLY A 463 -1.32 3.80 22.91
CA GLY A 463 -0.72 4.17 24.19
C GLY A 463 -0.92 3.15 25.32
N VAL A 464 -0.97 1.85 25.00
CA VAL A 464 -1.04 0.77 26.01
C VAL A 464 0.28 0.02 26.13
N LYS A 465 0.44 -0.74 27.21
CA LYS A 465 1.63 -1.57 27.43
C LYS A 465 1.84 -2.57 26.28
N SER A 466 3.09 -2.86 25.94
CA SER A 466 3.46 -3.75 24.83
C SER A 466 2.97 -5.20 25.01
N ASP A 467 2.77 -5.64 26.24
CA ASP A 467 2.26 -6.97 26.60
C ASP A 467 0.75 -7.02 26.83
N ALA A 468 0.03 -5.90 26.68
CA ALA A 468 -1.40 -5.84 26.92
C ALA A 468 -2.17 -6.76 25.96
N LYS A 469 -2.96 -7.68 26.52
CA LYS A 469 -3.83 -8.60 25.78
C LYS A 469 -5.13 -7.94 25.31
N TYR A 470 -5.62 -6.98 26.09
CA TYR A 470 -6.86 -6.26 25.81
C TYR A 470 -6.63 -4.74 25.88
N ALA A 471 -7.39 -3.98 25.09
CA ALA A 471 -7.45 -2.52 25.15
C ALA A 471 -8.90 -2.05 25.29
N ALA A 472 -9.08 -0.87 25.89
CA ALA A 472 -10.38 -0.23 25.95
C ALA A 472 -10.65 0.55 24.66
N LEU A 473 -11.92 0.75 24.33
CA LEU A 473 -12.31 1.46 23.11
C LEU A 473 -11.79 2.91 23.09
N ILE A 474 -11.76 3.56 24.26
CA ILE A 474 -11.25 4.93 24.40
C ILE A 474 -9.78 5.08 23.97
N ASN A 475 -8.96 4.03 24.11
CA ASN A 475 -7.55 4.09 23.74
C ASN A 475 -7.34 4.32 22.24
N PHE A 476 -8.32 3.94 21.41
CA PHE A 476 -8.26 4.09 19.96
C PHE A 476 -8.57 5.52 19.47
N PHE A 477 -9.05 6.40 20.35
CA PHE A 477 -9.36 7.79 20.04
C PHE A 477 -8.39 8.75 20.73
N ASP A 478 -8.10 9.88 20.09
CA ASP A 478 -7.34 10.98 20.71
C ASP A 478 -8.27 11.92 21.50
N GLU A 479 -7.69 12.91 22.18
CA GLU A 479 -8.45 13.90 22.99
C GLU A 479 -9.45 14.73 22.16
N LYS A 480 -9.27 14.78 20.84
CA LYS A 480 -10.17 15.47 19.89
C LYS A 480 -11.20 14.52 19.27
N GLY A 481 -11.21 13.25 19.66
CA GLY A 481 -12.10 12.22 19.13
C GLY A 481 -11.67 11.64 17.78
N ASN A 482 -10.45 11.93 17.29
CA ASN A 482 -9.97 11.34 16.05
C ASN A 482 -9.56 9.88 16.26
N TYR A 483 -9.93 9.02 15.33
CA TYR A 483 -9.54 7.62 15.35
C TYR A 483 -8.07 7.42 14.97
N LYS A 484 -7.27 6.95 15.92
CA LYS A 484 -5.80 6.84 15.81
C LYS A 484 -5.35 5.87 14.71
N LEU A 485 -6.12 4.82 14.43
CA LEU A 485 -5.77 3.83 13.40
C LEU A 485 -6.16 4.25 11.98
N GLY A 486 -7.00 5.28 11.82
CA GLY A 486 -7.60 5.65 10.54
C GLY A 486 -6.61 5.90 9.40
N LYS A 487 -5.43 6.46 9.68
CA LYS A 487 -4.38 6.68 8.68
C LYS A 487 -3.80 5.36 8.14
N TYR A 488 -3.55 4.41 9.03
CA TYR A 488 -2.97 3.12 8.69
C TYR A 488 -3.98 2.21 7.98
N LEU A 489 -5.27 2.37 8.25
CA LEU A 489 -6.34 1.60 7.62
C LEU A 489 -6.51 1.97 6.15
N GLY A 490 -6.47 3.26 5.81
CA GLY A 490 -6.53 3.70 4.41
C GLY A 490 -5.39 3.12 3.56
N GLU A 491 -4.17 3.07 4.11
CA GLU A 491 -3.04 2.41 3.45
C GLU A 491 -3.21 0.89 3.37
N SER A 492 -3.74 0.26 4.43
CA SER A 492 -3.91 -1.19 4.51
C SER A 492 -4.99 -1.69 3.56
N SER A 493 -6.13 -1.00 3.46
CA SER A 493 -7.25 -1.37 2.59
C SER A 493 -6.93 -1.20 1.10
N ARG A 494 -6.03 -0.28 0.75
CA ARG A 494 -5.58 -0.07 -0.64
C ARG A 494 -4.48 -1.02 -1.08
N ALA A 495 -3.77 -1.65 -0.15
CA ALA A 495 -2.61 -2.47 -0.49
C ALA A 495 -3.02 -3.73 -1.28
N MET A 496 -2.41 -3.91 -2.46
CA MET A 496 -2.61 -5.09 -3.30
C MET A 496 -2.28 -6.40 -2.58
N VAL A 497 -1.21 -6.41 -1.79
CA VAL A 497 -0.84 -7.51 -0.90
C VAL A 497 -0.60 -6.91 0.47
N GLN A 498 -1.48 -7.21 1.41
CA GLN A 498 -1.33 -6.74 2.79
C GLN A 498 -0.17 -7.47 3.47
N ASN A 499 0.76 -6.71 4.04
CA ASN A 499 1.76 -7.26 4.95
C ASN A 499 1.12 -7.64 6.30
N GLN A 500 1.86 -8.31 7.18
CA GLN A 500 1.30 -8.79 8.45
C GLN A 500 0.79 -7.64 9.33
N PHE A 501 1.49 -6.51 9.37
CA PHE A 501 1.06 -5.32 10.12
C PHE A 501 -0.28 -4.78 9.60
N GLN A 502 -0.41 -4.61 8.28
CA GLN A 502 -1.63 -4.12 7.63
C GLN A 502 -2.82 -5.06 7.86
N LYS A 503 -2.59 -6.38 7.84
CA LYS A 503 -3.59 -7.38 8.19
C LYS A 503 -4.06 -7.22 9.63
N ASP A 504 -3.14 -7.05 10.57
CA ASP A 504 -3.49 -6.90 11.99
C ASP A 504 -4.21 -5.58 12.28
N PHE A 505 -3.84 -4.47 11.60
CA PHE A 505 -4.59 -3.21 11.68
C PHE A 505 -6.04 -3.39 11.19
N THR A 506 -6.20 -4.01 10.02
CA THR A 506 -7.51 -4.29 9.41
C THR A 506 -8.32 -5.28 10.27
N GLU A 507 -7.68 -6.27 10.90
CA GLU A 507 -8.33 -7.22 11.80
C GLU A 507 -8.79 -6.55 13.10
N THR A 508 -8.03 -5.59 13.62
CA THR A 508 -8.37 -4.87 14.86
C THR A 508 -9.52 -3.88 14.65
N ASP A 509 -9.60 -3.28 13.46
CA ASP A 509 -10.68 -2.38 13.07
C ASP A 509 -12.02 -3.09 12.85
N LYS A 510 -11.98 -4.37 12.43
CA LYS A 510 -13.14 -5.21 12.14
C LYS A 510 -13.65 -5.99 13.34
#